data_AF-A0A1J0VP64-F1
#
_entry.id   AF-A0A1J0VP64-F1
#
_cell.length_a   1.000
_cell.length_b   1.000
_cell.length_c   1.000
_cell.angle_alpha   90.00
_cell.angle_beta   90.00
_cell.angle_gamma   90.00
#
_symmetry.space_group_name_H-M   'P 1'
#
loop_
_entity.id
_entity.type
_entity.pdbx_description
1 polymer ?
#
loop_
_entity_poly.entity_id
_entity_poly.type
_entity_poly.pdbx_seq_one_letter_code
_entity_poly.pdbx_strand_id
1 'polypeptide(L)' 'MLFPGGVGKTHNPADFDTLLTDVTTKLFDRYPDDTVVHPGHGDDTTLGTDRPNLPEWRERGW' A
#
# COMPACT_ATOMS: atom_id res chain seq x y z
N MET A 1 -5.83 4.52 -2.12
CA MET A 1 -4.66 5.30 -2.59
C MET A 1 -3.47 4.89 -1.73
N LEU A 2 -2.29 4.68 -2.32
CA LEU A 2 -1.07 4.26 -1.59
C LEU A 2 -0.29 5.52 -1.19
N PHE A 3 0.27 5.52 0.02
CA PHE A 3 1.07 6.59 0.60
C PHE A 3 2.27 5.97 1.34
N PRO A 4 3.32 6.76 1.64
CA PRO A 4 4.44 6.27 2.43
C PRO A 4 3.94 5.76 3.77
N GLY A 5 4.18 4.48 4.06
CA GLY A 5 3.75 3.87 5.31
C GLY A 5 2.28 3.45 5.38
N GLY A 6 1.49 3.46 4.30
CA GLY A 6 0.15 2.86 4.35
C GLY A 6 -0.77 3.04 3.14
N VAL A 7 -1.94 2.39 3.23
CA VAL A 7 -3.06 2.60 2.31
C VAL A 7 -4.06 3.62 2.87
N GLY A 8 -4.73 4.33 1.97
CA GLY A 8 -5.69 5.38 2.32
C GLY A 8 -6.85 4.88 3.17
N LYS A 9 -7.43 5.81 3.94
CA LYS A 9 -8.53 5.54 4.87
C LYS A 9 -9.71 4.85 4.19
N THR A 10 -10.17 3.75 4.80
CA THR A 10 -11.35 2.98 4.42
C THR A 10 -12.48 3.18 5.44
N HIS A 11 -13.72 2.88 5.03
CA HIS A 11 -14.90 3.11 5.87
C HIS A 11 -15.30 1.87 6.69
N ASN A 12 -14.85 0.68 6.27
CA ASN A 12 -15.07 -0.57 6.98
C ASN A 12 -13.89 -1.55 6.73
N PRO A 13 -13.75 -2.61 7.55
CA PRO A 13 -12.64 -3.57 7.42
C PRO A 13 -12.63 -4.38 6.12
N ALA A 14 -13.79 -4.61 5.48
CA ALA A 14 -13.86 -5.34 4.21
C ALA A 14 -13.34 -4.50 3.04
N ASP A 15 -13.60 -3.18 3.07
CA ASP A 15 -13.04 -2.22 2.12
C ASP A 15 -11.51 -2.15 2.28
N PHE A 16 -11.02 -2.21 3.53
CA PHE A 16 -9.58 -2.24 3.82
C PHE A 16 -8.91 -3.47 3.21
N ASP A 17 -9.46 -4.66 3.46
CA ASP A 17 -8.88 -5.90 2.94
C ASP A 17 -8.92 -5.95 1.40
N THR A 18 -10.00 -5.43 0.81
CA THR A 18 -10.12 -5.29 -0.65
C THR A 18 -9.06 -4.33 -1.18
N LEU A 19 -8.90 -3.15 -0.57
CA LEU A 19 -7.92 -2.14 -0.97
C LEU A 19 -6.49 -2.66 -0.85
N LEU A 20 -6.16 -3.35 0.25
CA LEU A 20 -4.84 -3.90 0.49
C LEU A 20 -4.52 -5.03 -0.49
N THR A 21 -5.50 -5.89 -0.78
CA THR A 21 -5.38 -6.95 -1.79
C THR A 21 -5.19 -6.37 -3.19
N ASP A 22 -5.96 -5.35 -3.55
CA ASP A 22 -5.84 -4.66 -4.83
C ASP A 22 -4.47 -3.99 -5.01
N VAL A 23 -4.00 -3.27 -3.98
CA VAL A 23 -2.69 -2.64 -3.99
C VAL A 23 -1.58 -3.68 -4.11
N THR A 24 -1.67 -4.79 -3.38
CA THR A 24 -0.68 -5.87 -3.45
C THR A 24 -0.62 -6.47 -4.85
N THR A 25 -1.76 -6.91 -5.38
CA THR A 25 -1.82 -7.64 -6.66
C THR A 25 -1.58 -6.75 -7.88
N LYS A 26 -2.04 -5.50 -7.85
CA LYS A 26 -1.93 -4.59 -9.01
C LYS A 26 -0.62 -3.81 -9.02
N LEU A 27 -0.01 -3.57 -7.85
CA LEU A 27 1.22 -2.80 -7.73
C LEU A 27 2.40 -3.69 -7.33
N PHE A 28 2.39 -4.24 -6.11
CA PHE A 28 3.53 -4.95 -5.55
C PHE A 28 3.86 -6.24 -6.29
N ASP A 29 2.88 -7.00 -6.78
CA ASP A 29 3.13 -8.24 -7.52
C ASP A 29 3.51 -7.99 -8.99
N ARG A 30 3.18 -6.81 -9.52
CA ARG A 30 3.33 -6.49 -10.94
C ARG A 30 4.59 -5.69 -11.27
N TYR A 31 5.07 -4.88 -10.32
CA TYR A 31 6.16 -3.95 -10.55
C TYR A 31 7.36 -4.25 -9.64
N PRO A 32 8.59 -3.98 -10.13
CA PRO A 32 9.81 -4.20 -9.36
C PRO A 32 9.96 -3.19 -8.22
N ASP A 33 10.83 -3.53 -7.26
CA ASP A 33 11.02 -2.79 -6.01
C ASP A 33 11.63 -1.38 -6.20
N ASP A 34 12.30 -1.12 -7.32
CA ASP A 34 12.81 0.20 -7.71
C ASP A 34 11.72 1.13 -8.29
N THR A 35 10.48 0.64 -8.41
CA THR A 35 9.34 1.45 -8.89
C THR A 35 9.02 2.55 -7.88
N VAL A 36 9.13 3.79 -8.33
CA VAL A 36 8.78 4.98 -7.55
C VAL A 36 7.26 5.17 -7.56
N VAL A 37 6.70 5.39 -6.37
CA VAL A 37 5.32 5.75 -6.13
C VAL A 37 5.28 7.24 -5.79
N HIS A 38 4.52 8.00 -6.58
CA HIS A 38 4.26 9.42 -6.37
C HIS A 38 2.85 9.58 -5.78
N PRO A 39 2.70 9.58 -4.45
CA PRO A 39 1.40 9.67 -3.81
C PRO A 39 0.79 11.07 -3.96
N GLY A 40 -0.54 11.16 -3.85
CA GLY A 40 -1.22 12.46 -3.83
C GLY A 40 -0.95 13.29 -2.55
N HIS A 41 -0.35 12.70 -1.52
CA HIS A 41 0.00 13.34 -0.26
C HIS A 41 1.21 12.62 0.38
N GLY A 42 2.16 13.38 0.94
CA GLY A 42 3.41 12.84 1.51
C GLY A 42 4.56 12.83 0.52
N ASP A 43 5.69 12.27 0.94
CA ASP A 43 6.91 12.18 0.13
C ASP A 43 6.83 11.04 -0.89
N ASP A 44 7.66 11.10 -1.92
CA ASP A 44 7.84 9.98 -2.84
C ASP A 44 8.39 8.75 -2.10
N THR A 45 7.92 7.57 -2.48
CA THR A 45 8.38 6.29 -1.92
C THR A 45 8.67 5.31 -3.05
N THR A 46 9.20 4.13 -2.73
CA THR A 46 9.33 3.03 -3.70
C THR A 46 8.58 1.81 -3.20
N LEU A 47 8.17 0.93 -4.13
CA LEU A 47 7.56 -0.34 -3.76
C LEU A 47 8.49 -1.16 -2.87
N GLY A 48 9.80 -1.12 -3.09
CA GLY A 48 10.78 -1.82 -2.25
C GLY A 48 10.82 -1.31 -0.81
N THR A 49 10.68 0.00 -0.61
CA THR A 49 10.62 0.59 0.74
C THR A 49 9.37 0.17 1.49
N ASP A 50 8.23 0.07 0.80
CA ASP A 50 6.94 -0.21 1.43
C ASP A 50 6.56 -1.70 1.49
N ARG A 51 7.14 -2.56 0.64
CA ARG A 51 6.79 -4.00 0.57
C ARG A 51 6.94 -4.72 1.92
N PRO A 52 7.98 -4.50 2.73
CA PRO A 52 8.11 -5.13 4.04
C PRO A 52 7.02 -4.74 5.03
N ASN A 53 6.31 -3.63 4.80
CA ASN A 53 5.28 -3.10 5.70
C ASN A 53 3.89 -3.71 5.43
N LEU A 54 3.69 -4.43 4.32
CA LEU A 54 2.41 -5.06 3.97
C LEU A 54 1.83 -5.97 5.07
N PRO A 55 2.62 -6.83 5.76
CA PRO A 55 2.12 -7.64 6.86
C PRO A 55 1.66 -6.79 8.05
N GLU A 56 2.42 -5.75 8.42
CA GLU A 56 2.06 -4.83 9.50
C GLU A 56 0.74 -4.11 9.19
N TRP A 57 0.57 -3.62 7.96
CA TRP A 57 -0.67 -2.97 7.54
C TRP A 57 -1.87 -3.92 7.63
N ARG A 58 -1.69 -5.17 7.20
CA ARG A 58 -2.73 -6.20 7.31
C ARG A 58 -3.14 -6.47 8.76
N GLU A 59 -2.17 -6.54 9.67
CA GLU A 59 -2.44 -6.74 11.11
C GLU A 59 -3.13 -5.54 11.76
N ARG A 60 -2.83 -4.32 11.31
CA ARG A 60 -3.39 -3.08 11.88
C ARG A 60 -4.85 -2.84 11.49
N GLY A 61 -5.29 -3.30 10.30
CA GLY A 61 -6.70 -3.34 9.92
C GLY A 61 -7.45 -2.01 9.98
N TRP A 62 -6.83 -0.93 9.50
CA TRP A 62 -7.37 0.45 9.53
C TRP A 62 -8.77 0.64 8.96
#